data_AF-A0A7W2B4Q3-F1
#
_entry.id   AF-A0A7W2B4Q3-F1
#
_cell.length_a   1.000
_cell.length_b   1.000
_cell.length_c   1.000
_cell.angle_alpha   90.00
_cell.angle_beta   90.00
_cell.angle_gamma   90.00
#
_symmetry.space_group_name_H-M   'P 1'
#
loop_
_entity.id
_entity.type
_entity.pdbx_description
1 polymer ?
#
loop_
_entity_poly.entity_id
_entity_poly.type
_entity_poly.pdbx_seq_one_letter_code
_entity_poly.pdbx_strand_id
1 'polypeptide(L)'
;VKEVVINLVDYNIVEPTSLSSVYFEKNIDEFLKSGLTKMESIKVKPPRVLESPVSYECKVNDVISLGNNGGAGNLIICEVLMIHINEEFLNENGDIDPLKLNLVARMGENYYLDVKKESLFEIKKPVGVNAIGVDSLPNHASESLILSHNDLARLGNIEEIPNLDLINQFKEDNDIKKIISLADHKEKIKLLHLRVKEFLNNHDLNSAVLTLFSI
;
A
#
# COMPACT_ATOMS: atom_id res chain seq x y z
N VAL A 1 -31.17 14.01 10.33
CA VAL A 1 -30.48 12.98 9.52
C VAL A 1 -29.43 12.34 10.42
N LYS A 2 -29.11 11.05 10.24
CA LYS A 2 -28.02 10.41 11.00
C LYS A 2 -26.69 10.85 10.38
N GLU A 3 -25.79 11.37 11.20
CA GLU A 3 -24.56 12.05 10.77
C GLU A 3 -23.39 11.58 11.63
N VAL A 4 -22.19 11.57 11.06
CA VAL A 4 -20.94 11.23 11.76
C VAL A 4 -19.77 12.00 11.13
N VAL A 5 -18.70 12.20 11.89
CA VAL A 5 -17.41 12.61 11.35
C VAL A 5 -16.41 11.48 11.55
N ILE A 6 -15.70 11.09 10.49
CA ILE A 6 -14.61 10.12 10.55
C ILE A 6 -13.31 10.92 10.56
N ASN A 7 -12.50 10.77 11.61
CA ASN A 7 -11.22 11.46 11.75
C ASN A 7 -10.09 10.44 11.58
N LEU A 8 -9.09 10.78 10.76
CA LEU A 8 -7.86 10.01 10.71
C LEU A 8 -7.01 10.29 11.95
N VAL A 9 -6.18 9.30 12.30
CA VAL A 9 -5.34 9.33 13.50
C VAL A 9 -3.90 9.23 13.05
N ASP A 10 -3.12 10.27 13.36
CA ASP A 10 -1.67 10.25 13.21
C ASP A 10 -1.00 9.82 14.51
N TYR A 11 0.32 9.73 14.49
CA TYR A 11 1.10 9.40 15.68
C TYR A 11 0.91 10.40 16.83
N ASN A 12 0.64 11.68 16.55
CA ASN A 12 0.55 12.72 17.57
C ASN A 12 -0.73 12.60 18.42
N ILE A 13 -1.79 12.03 17.86
CA ILE A 13 -3.09 11.90 18.54
C ILE A 13 -3.50 10.46 18.88
N VAL A 14 -2.60 9.48 18.71
CA VAL A 14 -2.91 8.06 18.97
C VAL A 14 -3.23 7.76 20.44
N GLU A 15 -2.50 8.35 21.39
CA GLU A 15 -2.74 8.13 22.82
C GLU A 15 -4.07 8.76 23.30
N PRO A 16 -4.40 10.04 22.99
CA PRO A 16 -5.72 10.60 23.24
C PRO A 16 -6.85 9.77 22.59
N THR A 17 -6.63 9.30 21.36
CA THR A 17 -7.60 8.44 20.67
C THR A 17 -7.80 7.12 21.42
N SER A 18 -6.72 6.48 21.87
CA SER A 18 -6.82 5.26 22.68
C SER A 18 -7.56 5.51 24.00
N LEU A 19 -7.31 6.65 24.67
CA LEU A 19 -8.01 7.03 25.89
C LEU A 19 -9.52 7.25 25.66
N SER A 20 -9.92 7.78 24.50
CA SER A 20 -11.33 7.94 24.14
C SER A 20 -12.09 6.62 23.98
N SER A 21 -11.39 5.50 23.81
CA SER A 21 -12.00 4.15 23.72
C SER A 21 -12.29 3.50 25.07
N VAL A 22 -11.88 4.13 26.18
CA VAL A 22 -12.19 3.64 27.53
C VAL A 22 -13.71 3.69 27.74
N TYR A 23 -14.25 2.69 28.45
CA TYR A 23 -15.64 2.74 28.87
C TYR A 23 -15.86 3.91 29.82
N PHE A 24 -16.55 4.93 29.33
CA PHE A 24 -17.12 5.99 30.15
C PHE A 24 -18.62 5.78 30.31
N GLU A 25 -19.19 6.31 31.38
CA GLU A 25 -20.63 6.28 31.59
C GLU A 25 -21.36 7.09 30.51
N LYS A 26 -22.65 6.77 30.31
CA LYS A 26 -23.50 7.48 29.36
C LYS A 26 -23.49 8.99 29.63
N ASN A 27 -23.45 9.78 28.56
CA ASN A 27 -23.42 11.24 28.56
C ASN A 27 -22.10 11.87 29.02
N ILE A 28 -21.03 11.09 29.20
CA ILE A 28 -19.68 11.64 29.33
C ILE A 28 -19.14 11.94 27.93
N ASP A 29 -18.58 13.13 27.77
CA ASP A 29 -17.98 13.61 26.52
C ASP A 29 -16.50 13.22 26.47
N GLU A 30 -16.15 12.28 25.59
CA GLU A 30 -14.79 11.74 25.49
C GLU A 30 -13.77 12.76 24.97
N PHE A 31 -14.19 13.85 24.31
CA PHE A 31 -13.29 14.97 23.98
C PHE A 31 -12.67 15.57 25.26
N LEU A 32 -13.48 15.80 26.29
CA LEU A 32 -13.01 16.33 27.58
C LEU A 32 -12.09 15.33 28.31
N LYS A 33 -12.31 14.03 28.13
CA LYS A 33 -11.53 12.97 28.78
C LYS A 33 -10.19 12.73 28.09
N SER A 34 -10.19 12.73 26.76
CA SER A 34 -9.01 12.50 25.92
C SER A 34 -8.12 13.74 25.80
N GLY A 35 -8.67 14.93 25.99
CA GLY A 35 -7.97 16.20 25.76
C GLY A 35 -7.97 16.65 24.29
N LEU A 36 -8.68 15.94 23.41
CA LEU A 36 -8.87 16.35 22.02
C LEU A 36 -9.80 17.56 21.94
N THR A 37 -9.59 18.42 20.93
CA THR A 37 -10.36 19.64 20.77
C THR A 37 -11.49 19.45 19.76
N LYS A 38 -12.71 19.82 20.16
CA LYS A 38 -13.86 19.87 19.24
C LYS A 38 -13.69 21.01 18.25
N MET A 39 -13.90 20.72 16.99
CA MET A 39 -14.00 21.70 15.92
C MET A 39 -15.34 21.56 15.20
N GLU A 40 -15.99 22.67 14.91
CA GLU A 40 -17.29 22.68 14.23
C GLU A 40 -17.14 22.16 12.78
N SER A 41 -18.12 21.38 12.37
CA SER A 41 -18.27 20.84 11.01
C SER A 41 -19.12 21.79 10.14
N ILE A 42 -18.96 21.75 8.82
CA ILE A 42 -19.62 22.67 7.87
C ILE A 42 -20.95 22.11 7.35
N LYS A 43 -21.01 20.81 7.06
CA LYS A 43 -22.13 20.08 6.43
C LYS A 43 -22.91 19.22 7.42
N VAL A 44 -22.32 18.82 8.54
CA VAL A 44 -22.95 17.95 9.56
C VAL A 44 -22.89 18.57 10.97
N LYS A 45 -23.72 18.06 11.89
CA LYS A 45 -23.76 18.52 13.29
C LYS A 45 -22.64 18.00 14.20
N PRO A 46 -22.20 16.73 14.10
CA PRO A 46 -21.13 16.23 14.96
C PRO A 46 -19.83 17.01 14.71
N PRO A 47 -19.07 17.36 15.77
CA PRO A 47 -17.80 18.06 15.61
C PRO A 47 -16.73 17.12 15.05
N ARG A 48 -15.78 17.70 14.33
CA ARG A 48 -14.52 17.05 13.96
C ARG A 48 -13.46 17.24 15.04
N VAL A 49 -12.40 16.45 14.97
CA VAL A 49 -11.23 16.58 15.86
C VAL A 49 -10.29 17.60 15.24
N LEU A 50 -9.99 18.69 15.94
CA LEU A 50 -9.12 19.76 15.45
C LEU A 50 -7.74 19.22 15.05
N GLU A 51 -7.19 18.34 15.89
CA GLU A 51 -5.84 17.80 15.75
C GLU A 51 -5.74 16.69 14.69
N SER A 52 -6.86 16.28 14.08
CA SER A 52 -6.84 15.24 13.06
C SER A 52 -6.29 15.77 11.73
N PRO A 53 -5.39 15.03 11.04
CA PRO A 53 -4.84 15.47 9.76
C PRO A 53 -5.89 15.50 8.64
N VAL A 54 -6.91 14.63 8.73
CA VAL A 54 -7.99 14.51 7.76
C VAL A 54 -9.30 14.15 8.46
N SER A 55 -10.35 14.92 8.19
CA SER A 55 -11.71 14.65 8.69
C SER A 55 -12.70 14.53 7.53
N TYR A 56 -13.53 13.49 7.57
CA TYR A 56 -14.62 13.27 6.63
C TYR A 56 -15.95 13.55 7.32
N GLU A 57 -16.65 14.57 6.84
CA GLU A 57 -18.03 14.82 7.25
C GLU A 57 -18.98 13.91 6.46
N CYS A 58 -19.78 13.12 7.19
CA CYS A 58 -20.53 12.03 6.59
C CYS A 58 -22.00 12.07 6.98
N LYS A 59 -22.85 11.80 5.98
CA LYS A 59 -24.23 11.37 6.19
C LYS A 59 -24.27 9.85 6.28
N VAL A 60 -24.99 9.31 7.25
CA VAL A 60 -25.21 7.86 7.36
C VAL A 60 -26.38 7.47 6.45
N ASN A 61 -26.11 6.60 5.48
CA ASN A 61 -27.10 6.05 4.57
C ASN A 61 -27.77 4.83 5.18
N ASP A 62 -26.96 3.88 5.66
CA ASP A 62 -27.45 2.61 6.20
C ASP A 62 -26.71 2.20 7.47
N VAL A 63 -27.42 1.45 8.32
CA VAL A 63 -26.87 0.76 9.48
C VAL A 63 -27.34 -0.69 9.42
N ILE A 64 -26.43 -1.60 9.10
CA ILE A 64 -26.71 -3.01 8.86
C ILE A 64 -26.19 -3.82 10.05
N SER A 65 -27.09 -4.46 10.80
CA SER A 65 -26.70 -5.40 11.85
C SER A 65 -26.06 -6.65 11.24
N LEU A 66 -24.91 -7.07 11.78
CA LEU A 66 -24.17 -8.24 11.30
C LEU A 66 -24.52 -9.53 12.08
N GLY A 67 -25.42 -9.46 13.07
CA GLY A 67 -25.87 -10.62 13.84
C GLY A 67 -26.67 -10.24 15.09
N ASN A 68 -27.24 -11.25 15.74
CA ASN A 68 -28.13 -11.07 16.92
C ASN A 68 -27.51 -11.57 18.24
N ASN A 69 -26.32 -12.17 18.18
CA ASN A 69 -25.64 -12.75 19.35
C ASN A 69 -24.54 -11.82 19.87
N GLY A 70 -24.04 -12.10 21.07
CA GLY A 70 -22.89 -11.38 21.65
C GLY A 70 -21.68 -11.39 20.72
N GLY A 71 -21.02 -10.23 20.59
CA GLY A 71 -19.89 -10.02 19.68
C GLY A 71 -20.28 -9.60 18.25
N ALA A 72 -21.58 -9.56 17.91
CA ALA A 72 -22.03 -8.99 16.64
C ALA A 72 -21.80 -7.47 16.59
N GLY A 73 -21.33 -6.98 15.44
CA GLY A 73 -21.14 -5.56 15.16
C GLY A 73 -22.24 -4.97 14.26
N ASN A 74 -22.11 -3.69 13.96
CA ASN A 74 -22.92 -3.00 12.95
C ASN A 74 -21.99 -2.49 11.83
N LEU A 75 -22.38 -2.72 10.58
CA LEU A 75 -21.78 -2.06 9.43
C LEU A 75 -22.52 -0.74 9.18
N ILE A 76 -21.80 0.38 9.27
CA ILE A 76 -22.34 1.72 9.01
C ILE A 76 -21.85 2.17 7.63
N ILE A 77 -22.78 2.43 6.71
CA ILE A 77 -22.48 2.91 5.36
C ILE A 77 -22.72 4.42 5.32
N CYS A 78 -21.68 5.16 4.94
CA CYS A 78 -21.65 6.61 4.98
C CYS A 78 -21.39 7.21 3.60
N GLU A 79 -22.07 8.31 3.28
CA GLU A 79 -21.77 9.20 2.16
C GLU A 79 -20.92 10.37 2.66
N VAL A 80 -19.73 10.53 2.08
CA VAL A 80 -18.83 11.66 2.37
C VAL A 80 -19.40 12.92 1.72
N LEU A 81 -19.74 13.92 2.54
CA LEU A 81 -20.27 15.21 2.10
C LEU A 81 -19.17 16.28 1.96
N MET A 82 -18.12 16.17 2.77
CA MET A 82 -16.99 17.10 2.76
C MET A 82 -15.75 16.44 3.37
N ILE A 83 -14.58 16.76 2.82
CA ILE A 83 -13.28 16.34 3.34
C ILE A 83 -12.53 17.60 3.79
N HIS A 84 -11.98 17.56 5.00
CA HIS A 84 -11.05 18.56 5.52
C HIS A 84 -9.67 17.94 5.55
N ILE A 85 -8.69 18.59 4.94
CA ILE A 85 -7.29 18.16 4.94
C ILE A 85 -6.46 19.40 5.27
N ASN A 86 -5.51 19.28 6.20
CA ASN A 86 -4.53 20.34 6.38
C ASN A 86 -3.57 20.38 5.19
N GLU A 87 -3.38 21.55 4.58
CA GLU A 87 -2.56 21.75 3.38
C GLU A 87 -1.12 21.25 3.56
N GLU A 88 -0.61 21.21 4.79
CA GLU A 88 0.71 20.66 5.08
C GLU A 88 0.86 19.18 4.66
N PHE A 89 -0.22 18.42 4.64
CA PHE A 89 -0.26 17.01 4.24
C PHE A 89 -0.47 16.79 2.74
N LEU A 90 -0.54 17.86 1.95
CA LEU A 90 -0.63 17.77 0.50
C LEU A 90 0.75 17.87 -0.14
N ASN A 91 0.92 17.21 -1.29
CA ASN A 91 2.08 17.39 -2.15
C ASN A 91 1.91 18.63 -3.05
N GLU A 92 2.91 18.92 -3.88
CA GLU A 92 2.91 20.08 -4.78
C GLU A 92 1.76 20.07 -5.82
N ASN A 93 1.18 18.90 -6.09
CA ASN A 93 0.05 18.74 -7.00
C ASN A 93 -1.31 18.88 -6.29
N GLY A 94 -1.33 19.09 -4.96
CA GLY A 94 -2.54 19.14 -4.16
C GLY A 94 -3.12 17.76 -3.79
N ASP A 95 -2.40 16.66 -4.07
CA ASP A 95 -2.80 15.32 -3.64
C ASP A 95 -2.29 15.05 -2.22
N ILE A 96 -2.97 14.17 -1.49
CA ILE A 96 -2.51 13.69 -0.18
C ILE A 96 -1.12 13.05 -0.33
N ASP A 97 -0.16 13.49 0.49
CA ASP A 97 1.16 12.90 0.60
C ASP A 97 1.19 11.88 1.76
N PRO A 98 1.21 10.57 1.48
CA PRO A 98 1.25 9.55 2.52
C PRO A 98 2.50 9.65 3.41
N LEU A 99 3.59 10.22 2.91
CA LEU A 99 4.84 10.40 3.67
C LEU A 99 4.72 11.50 4.72
N LYS A 100 3.76 12.41 4.58
CA LYS A 100 3.56 13.53 5.52
C LYS A 100 2.51 13.24 6.59
N LEU A 101 1.54 12.38 6.30
CA LEU A 101 0.41 12.12 7.20
C LEU A 101 0.77 11.44 8.52
N ASN A 102 1.86 10.66 8.56
CA ASN A 102 2.32 9.94 9.76
C ASN A 102 1.18 9.14 10.46
N LEU A 103 0.34 8.46 9.66
CA LEU A 103 -0.81 7.72 10.17
C LEU A 103 -0.37 6.55 11.06
N VAL A 104 -1.28 6.12 11.95
CA VAL A 104 -1.10 4.89 12.71
C VAL A 104 -2.04 3.79 12.22
N ALA A 105 -1.59 2.54 12.29
CA ALA A 105 -2.42 1.36 12.05
C ALA A 105 -2.54 0.52 13.32
N ARG A 106 -3.73 -0.04 13.59
CA ARG A 106 -3.94 -0.97 14.72
C ARG A 106 -3.57 -2.39 14.30
N MET A 107 -2.64 -3.01 15.01
CA MET A 107 -2.10 -4.34 14.67
C MET A 107 -2.69 -5.49 15.50
N GLY A 108 -3.63 -5.18 16.40
CA GLY A 108 -4.21 -6.13 17.35
C GLY A 108 -3.66 -5.93 18.77
N GLU A 109 -4.43 -6.36 19.77
CA GLU A 109 -4.15 -6.10 21.19
C GLU A 109 -3.77 -4.63 21.43
N ASN A 110 -2.65 -4.34 22.08
CA ASN A 110 -2.15 -2.99 22.35
C ASN A 110 -1.15 -2.49 21.30
N TYR A 111 -0.94 -3.23 20.22
CA TYR A 111 0.09 -2.90 19.23
C TYR A 111 -0.45 -1.95 18.17
N TYR A 112 0.31 -0.88 17.96
CA TYR A 112 0.12 0.07 16.87
C TYR A 112 1.38 0.06 15.99
N LEU A 113 1.18 0.21 14.69
CA LEU A 113 2.23 0.50 13.73
C LEU A 113 2.25 2.00 13.47
N ASP A 114 3.41 2.60 13.68
CA ASP A 114 3.73 3.97 13.28
C ASP A 114 4.19 3.96 11.82
N VAL A 115 3.42 4.57 10.92
CA VAL A 115 3.71 4.56 9.47
C VAL A 115 4.77 5.61 9.15
N LYS A 116 6.03 5.17 9.19
CA LYS A 116 7.19 6.00 8.82
C LYS A 116 7.57 5.86 7.36
N LYS A 117 8.32 6.84 6.86
CA LYS A 117 8.88 6.85 5.49
C LYS A 117 9.65 5.57 5.18
N GLU A 118 10.41 5.03 6.12
CA GLU A 118 11.23 3.81 5.91
C GLU A 118 10.37 2.54 5.82
N SER A 119 9.12 2.60 6.31
CA SER A 119 8.15 1.50 6.26
C SER A 119 7.22 1.58 5.06
N LEU A 120 7.27 2.68 4.31
CA LEU A 120 6.49 2.89 3.10
C LEU A 120 7.32 2.55 1.87
N PHE A 121 6.77 1.73 0.99
CA PHE A 121 7.33 1.43 -0.32
C PHE A 121 6.23 1.53 -1.37
N GLU A 122 6.60 2.03 -2.54
CA GLU A 122 5.67 2.20 -3.65
C GLU A 122 5.55 0.88 -4.43
N ILE A 123 4.32 0.41 -4.61
CA ILE A 123 3.98 -0.54 -5.66
C ILE A 123 3.19 0.23 -6.71
N LYS A 124 3.79 0.45 -7.88
CA LYS A 124 3.08 1.08 -9.00
C LYS A 124 1.93 0.19 -9.41
N LYS A 125 0.70 0.71 -9.33
CA LYS A 125 -0.48 0.02 -9.84
C LYS A 125 -0.33 -0.17 -11.35
N PRO A 126 -0.58 -1.36 -11.90
CA PRO A 126 -0.70 -1.55 -13.34
C PRO A 126 -2.06 -0.99 -13.81
N VAL A 127 -2.15 0.32 -13.96
CA VAL A 127 -3.38 0.97 -14.43
C VAL A 127 -3.35 1.02 -15.95
N GLY A 128 -4.31 0.35 -16.59
CA GLY A 128 -4.46 0.38 -18.06
C GLY A 128 -3.49 -0.53 -18.82
N VAL A 129 -2.73 -1.38 -18.14
CA VAL A 129 -1.74 -2.26 -18.73
C VAL A 129 -2.30 -3.68 -18.83
N ASN A 130 -2.35 -4.24 -20.04
CA ASN A 130 -2.52 -5.68 -20.23
C ASN A 130 -1.19 -6.36 -19.91
N ALA A 131 -0.87 -6.50 -18.62
CA ALA A 131 0.34 -7.17 -18.19
C ALA A 131 0.38 -8.61 -18.73
N ILE A 132 1.56 -9.08 -19.13
CA ILE A 132 1.71 -10.43 -19.70
C ILE A 132 1.37 -11.56 -18.72
N GLY A 133 1.46 -11.28 -17.41
CA GLY A 133 1.25 -12.28 -16.36
C GLY A 133 2.46 -13.19 -16.12
N VAL A 134 2.46 -13.88 -14.98
CA VAL A 134 3.54 -14.81 -14.59
C VAL A 134 3.54 -16.06 -15.47
N ASP A 135 2.37 -16.45 -16.00
CA ASP A 135 2.16 -17.58 -16.90
C ASP A 135 2.81 -17.38 -18.28
N SER A 136 3.07 -16.13 -18.67
CA SER A 136 3.81 -15.80 -19.89
C SER A 136 5.33 -15.72 -19.70
N LEU A 137 5.84 -15.89 -18.47
CA LEU A 137 7.28 -15.91 -18.21
C LEU A 137 7.90 -17.25 -18.66
N PRO A 138 9.21 -17.29 -18.98
CA PRO A 138 9.89 -18.53 -19.32
C PRO A 138 9.75 -19.59 -18.23
N ASN A 139 9.58 -20.87 -18.61
CA ASN A 139 9.36 -21.97 -17.66
C ASN A 139 10.40 -22.06 -16.53
N HIS A 140 11.67 -21.72 -16.81
CA HIS A 140 12.70 -21.74 -15.78
C HIS A 140 12.49 -20.67 -14.69
N ALA A 141 11.65 -19.65 -14.91
CA ALA A 141 11.34 -18.62 -13.91
C ALA A 141 10.49 -19.18 -12.77
N SER A 142 9.45 -19.97 -13.07
CA SER A 142 8.53 -20.54 -12.06
C SER A 142 9.18 -21.64 -11.22
N GLU A 143 10.23 -22.29 -11.75
CA GLU A 143 11.02 -23.30 -11.05
C GLU A 143 12.19 -22.70 -10.25
N SER A 144 12.33 -21.37 -10.22
CA SER A 144 13.45 -20.70 -9.56
C SER A 144 13.42 -20.89 -8.04
N LEU A 145 14.56 -21.26 -7.46
CA LEU A 145 14.80 -21.20 -6.02
C LEU A 145 15.39 -19.85 -5.56
N ILE A 146 15.62 -18.92 -6.50
CA ILE A 146 16.25 -17.61 -6.26
C ILE A 146 15.23 -16.48 -6.38
N LEU A 147 14.36 -16.55 -7.38
CA LEU A 147 13.31 -15.55 -7.60
C LEU A 147 12.10 -15.88 -6.71
N SER A 148 11.69 -14.92 -5.90
CA SER A 148 10.49 -15.00 -5.07
C SER A 148 9.23 -14.74 -5.90
N HIS A 149 8.05 -15.05 -5.33
CA HIS A 149 6.77 -14.69 -5.93
C HIS A 149 6.63 -13.18 -6.22
N ASN A 150 7.22 -12.32 -5.37
CA ASN A 150 7.23 -10.87 -5.61
C ASN A 150 8.10 -10.51 -6.83
N ASP A 151 9.22 -11.19 -7.03
CA ASP A 151 10.08 -10.97 -8.20
C ASP A 151 9.36 -11.39 -9.47
N LEU A 152 8.72 -12.57 -9.47
CA LEU A 152 7.95 -13.07 -10.61
C LEU A 152 6.77 -12.14 -10.94
N ALA A 153 6.04 -11.67 -9.93
CA ALA A 153 4.95 -10.71 -10.12
C ALA A 153 5.44 -9.40 -10.74
N ARG A 154 6.62 -8.90 -10.33
CA ARG A 154 7.23 -7.70 -10.94
C ARG A 154 7.63 -7.93 -12.39
N LEU A 155 8.21 -9.09 -12.70
CA LEU A 155 8.62 -9.48 -14.06
C LEU A 155 7.42 -9.67 -15.00
N GLY A 156 6.34 -10.29 -14.51
CA GLY A 156 5.10 -10.48 -15.26
C GLY A 156 4.27 -9.21 -15.44
N ASN A 157 4.66 -8.11 -14.80
CA ASN A 157 3.97 -6.82 -14.86
C ASN A 157 4.42 -5.93 -16.04
N ILE A 158 5.08 -6.51 -17.05
CA ILE A 158 5.39 -5.83 -18.32
C ILE A 158 4.22 -5.94 -19.30
N GLU A 159 4.09 -4.97 -20.20
CA GLU A 159 2.98 -4.92 -21.16
C GLU A 159 3.14 -5.95 -22.29
N GLU A 160 4.39 -6.16 -22.72
CA GLU A 160 4.72 -7.03 -23.85
C GLU A 160 5.99 -7.83 -23.57
N ILE A 161 6.05 -9.04 -24.12
CA ILE A 161 7.27 -9.86 -24.11
C ILE A 161 8.33 -9.14 -24.98
N PRO A 162 9.58 -8.98 -24.51
CA PRO A 162 10.62 -8.35 -25.31
C PRO A 162 10.83 -9.06 -26.64
N ASN A 163 11.01 -8.30 -27.71
CA ASN A 163 11.32 -8.89 -29.01
C ASN A 163 12.73 -9.51 -29.04
N LEU A 164 12.94 -10.41 -30.00
CA LEU A 164 14.19 -11.18 -30.11
C LEU A 164 15.41 -10.29 -30.40
N ASP A 165 15.25 -9.18 -31.13
CA ASP A 165 16.37 -8.29 -31.47
C ASP A 165 16.93 -7.60 -30.22
N LEU A 166 16.03 -7.08 -29.35
CA LEU A 166 16.40 -6.49 -28.07
C LEU A 166 17.06 -7.51 -27.16
N ILE A 167 16.51 -8.72 -27.08
CA ILE A 167 17.09 -9.82 -26.30
C ILE A 167 18.50 -10.13 -26.81
N ASN A 168 18.69 -10.33 -28.12
CA ASN A 168 19.98 -10.68 -28.71
C ASN A 168 21.02 -9.57 -28.53
N GLN A 169 20.62 -8.30 -28.66
CA GLN A 169 21.49 -7.17 -28.38
C GLN A 169 21.94 -7.17 -26.91
N PHE A 170 21.02 -7.47 -25.98
CA PHE A 170 21.33 -7.50 -24.55
C PHE A 170 22.24 -8.69 -24.17
N LYS A 171 22.14 -9.83 -24.88
CA LYS A 171 23.02 -10.99 -24.70
C LYS A 171 24.50 -10.69 -24.95
N GLU A 172 24.80 -9.67 -25.76
CA GLU A 172 26.18 -9.26 -26.04
C GLU A 172 26.83 -8.48 -24.90
N ASP A 173 26.07 -8.10 -23.85
CA ASP A 173 26.65 -7.57 -22.62
C ASP A 173 27.66 -8.56 -22.04
N ASN A 174 28.84 -8.06 -21.66
CA ASN A 174 29.98 -8.89 -21.27
C ASN A 174 29.66 -9.87 -20.14
N ASP A 175 28.78 -9.52 -19.20
CA ASP A 175 28.49 -10.37 -18.06
C ASP A 175 27.40 -11.38 -18.38
N ILE A 176 26.38 -10.98 -19.15
CA ILE A 176 25.33 -11.88 -19.63
C ILE A 176 25.91 -12.91 -20.61
N LYS A 177 26.77 -12.47 -21.54
CA LYS A 177 27.43 -13.33 -22.53
C LYS A 177 28.26 -14.44 -21.87
N LYS A 178 28.99 -14.11 -20.80
CA LYS A 178 29.75 -15.10 -20.01
C LYS A 178 28.82 -16.16 -19.43
N ILE A 179 27.70 -15.76 -18.82
CA ILE A 179 26.75 -16.70 -18.23
C ILE A 179 26.11 -17.60 -19.30
N ILE A 180 25.68 -17.04 -20.43
CA ILE A 180 25.05 -17.78 -21.52
C ILE A 180 26.02 -18.77 -22.18
N SER A 181 27.32 -18.44 -22.22
CA SER A 181 28.36 -19.31 -22.79
C SER A 181 28.68 -20.54 -21.94
N LEU A 182 28.16 -20.65 -20.71
CA LEU A 182 28.40 -21.80 -19.85
C LEU A 182 27.82 -23.10 -20.44
N ALA A 183 28.60 -24.17 -20.36
CA ALA A 183 28.19 -25.50 -20.81
C ALA A 183 27.15 -26.15 -19.86
N ASP A 184 27.29 -25.91 -18.54
CA ASP A 184 26.35 -26.41 -17.55
C ASP A 184 25.05 -25.60 -17.57
N HIS A 185 23.98 -26.22 -18.05
CA HIS A 185 22.65 -25.61 -18.14
C HIS A 185 22.07 -25.22 -16.78
N LYS A 186 22.31 -26.02 -15.73
CA LYS A 186 21.76 -25.76 -14.40
C LYS A 186 22.48 -24.57 -13.75
N GLU A 187 23.80 -24.52 -13.85
CA GLU A 187 24.57 -23.38 -13.32
C GLU A 187 24.29 -22.10 -14.12
N LYS A 188 24.07 -22.21 -15.44
CA LYS A 188 23.63 -21.09 -16.29
C LYS A 188 22.32 -20.46 -15.81
N ILE A 189 21.25 -21.26 -15.65
CA ILE A 189 19.95 -20.77 -15.18
C ILE A 189 20.09 -20.10 -13.82
N LYS A 190 20.81 -20.73 -12.90
CA LYS A 190 21.03 -20.21 -11.55
C LYS A 190 21.73 -18.86 -11.56
N LEU A 191 22.80 -18.69 -12.33
CA LEU A 191 23.53 -17.43 -12.44
C LEU A 191 22.70 -16.33 -13.11
N LEU A 192 21.88 -16.70 -14.11
CA LEU A 192 20.93 -15.77 -14.72
C LEU A 192 19.89 -15.30 -13.71
N HIS A 193 19.28 -16.18 -12.93
CA HIS A 193 18.33 -15.79 -11.89
C HIS A 193 18.95 -14.89 -10.82
N LEU A 194 20.21 -15.13 -10.43
CA LEU A 194 20.95 -14.23 -9.53
C LEU A 194 21.10 -12.84 -10.13
N ARG A 195 21.40 -12.76 -11.42
CA ARG A 195 21.54 -11.49 -12.14
C ARG A 195 20.19 -10.76 -12.30
N VAL A 196 19.12 -11.48 -12.62
CA VAL A 196 17.74 -10.95 -12.61
C VAL A 196 17.40 -10.36 -11.23
N LYS A 197 17.71 -11.09 -10.15
CA LYS A 197 17.46 -10.64 -8.78
C LYS A 197 18.22 -9.36 -8.46
N GLU A 198 19.46 -9.25 -8.89
CA GLU A 198 20.29 -8.05 -8.72
C GLU A 198 19.69 -6.83 -9.44
N PHE A 199 19.27 -6.98 -10.71
CA PHE A 199 18.60 -5.91 -11.45
C PHE A 199 17.29 -5.48 -10.77
N LEU A 200 16.48 -6.42 -10.29
CA LEU A 200 15.25 -6.12 -9.56
C LEU A 200 15.51 -5.37 -8.24
N ASN A 201 16.57 -5.71 -7.52
CA ASN A 201 16.96 -5.00 -6.29
C ASN A 201 17.43 -3.56 -6.57
N ASN A 202 18.00 -3.33 -7.76
CA ASN A 202 18.43 -2.01 -8.22
C ASN A 202 17.32 -1.23 -8.96
N HIS A 203 16.07 -1.70 -8.88
CA HIS A 203 14.91 -1.10 -9.56
C HIS A 203 15.01 -1.05 -11.11
N ASP A 204 15.86 -1.88 -11.72
CA ASP A 204 16.01 -1.99 -13.17
C ASP A 204 15.17 -3.17 -13.71
N LEU A 205 13.88 -2.91 -13.92
CA LEU A 205 12.96 -3.94 -14.42
C LEU A 205 13.29 -4.35 -15.88
N ASN A 206 13.74 -3.41 -16.71
CA ASN A 206 14.00 -3.67 -18.12
C ASN A 206 15.16 -4.66 -18.29
N SER A 207 16.29 -4.42 -17.62
CA SER A 207 17.43 -5.34 -17.67
C SER A 207 17.09 -6.68 -17.02
N ALA A 208 16.30 -6.69 -15.93
CA ALA A 208 15.85 -7.93 -15.30
C ALA A 208 15.04 -8.80 -16.27
N VAL A 209 14.10 -8.20 -17.00
CA VAL A 209 13.26 -8.89 -17.98
C VAL A 209 14.10 -9.39 -19.16
N LEU A 210 14.93 -8.55 -19.77
CA LEU A 210 15.80 -8.98 -20.89
C LEU A 210 16.74 -10.13 -20.49
N THR A 211 17.28 -10.07 -19.27
CA THR A 211 18.09 -11.14 -18.70
C THR A 211 17.29 -12.44 -18.56
N LEU A 212 16.05 -12.36 -18.04
CA LEU A 212 15.21 -13.53 -17.85
C LEU A 212 14.89 -14.25 -19.18
N PHE A 213 14.60 -13.48 -20.24
CA PHE A 213 14.28 -14.00 -21.58
C PHE A 213 15.52 -14.36 -22.43
N SER A 214 16.72 -14.37 -21.85
CA SER A 214 17.96 -14.64 -22.58
C SER A 214 18.30 -16.14 -22.75
N ILE A 215 17.49 -17.06 -22.22
CA ILE A 215 17.64 -18.51 -22.46
C ILE A 215 16.63 -18.99 -23.50
#